data_AF-A0A970WAV8-F1
#
_entry.id   AF-A0A970WAV8-F1
#
_cell.length_a   1.000
_cell.length_b   1.000
_cell.length_c   1.000
_cell.angle_alpha   90.00
_cell.angle_beta   90.00
_cell.angle_gamma   90.00
#
_symmetry.space_group_name_H-M   'P 1'
#
loop_
_entity.id
_entity.type
_entity.pdbx_description
1 polymer ?
#
loop_
_entity_poly.entity_id
_entity_poly.type
_entity_poly.pdbx_seq_one_letter_code
_entity_poly.pdbx_strand_id
1 'polypeptide(L)'
;MLKSKNAFIRIFYIFALYGAVMLLVLAEHAGAAANPTAITTQSTYLDNLSVQAAKKEKSTCLLVYNSKDAESLLQLEQWRIILDAMDAPYDELDTAKSGVSANGYSTVIITMPGLRSMSDDVERLCDWVKSGGSVLFSATLENQPVTNVLMQRLGVVETDFSYITPEKIKLDDTLIGGGNSFAIENAFPSSMAVRLDKSCRVHISTDADDPMPILWDTDYGDGRFVVMNLGFSNEATRGLYAAAYTFACKTCAYPVINSSTFYLDDFPSPVPAGNGEYIEKEFGRSISSFYTNVWWTDISALAKKYGIKYTGAFIENYSDNIEPPFYRNSDTGRFNFFGSELLKIGGELSLHGYNHM
;
A
#
# COMPACT_ATOMS: atom_id res chain seq x y z
N MET A 1 -2.35 -28.05 75.29
CA MET A 1 -1.50 -28.53 74.18
C MET A 1 -2.26 -29.03 72.93
N LEU A 2 -3.60 -29.18 72.92
CA LEU A 2 -4.33 -29.64 71.71
C LEU A 2 -4.71 -28.56 70.67
N LYS A 3 -4.70 -27.25 71.02
CA LYS A 3 -5.05 -26.18 70.07
C LYS A 3 -3.96 -25.86 69.04
N SER A 4 -2.66 -26.08 69.34
CA SER A 4 -1.57 -25.72 68.43
C SER A 4 -1.35 -26.74 67.30
N LYS A 5 -1.67 -28.03 67.52
CA LYS A 5 -1.57 -29.07 66.48
C LYS A 5 -2.53 -28.81 65.31
N ASN A 6 -3.75 -28.34 65.60
CA ASN A 6 -4.73 -28.02 64.55
C ASN A 6 -4.37 -26.76 63.75
N ALA A 7 -3.67 -25.80 64.38
CA ALA A 7 -3.15 -24.62 63.68
C ALA A 7 -2.01 -25.00 62.72
N PHE A 8 -1.11 -25.89 63.15
CA PHE A 8 0.01 -26.36 62.34
C PHE A 8 -0.46 -27.14 61.10
N ILE A 9 -1.49 -27.98 61.26
CA ILE A 9 -2.11 -28.73 60.15
C ILE A 9 -2.76 -27.77 59.14
N ARG A 10 -3.45 -26.72 59.58
CA ARG A 10 -4.07 -25.73 58.68
C ARG A 10 -3.03 -24.93 57.90
N ILE A 11 -1.95 -24.52 58.56
CA ILE A 11 -0.82 -23.83 57.92
C ILE A 11 -0.19 -24.74 56.87
N PHE A 12 0.01 -26.02 57.18
CA PHE A 12 0.54 -26.99 56.23
C PHE A 12 -0.33 -27.14 54.97
N TYR A 13 -1.66 -27.21 55.11
CA TYR A 13 -2.56 -27.26 53.96
C TYR A 13 -2.51 -26.01 53.09
N ILE A 14 -2.36 -24.82 53.69
CA ILE A 14 -2.21 -23.56 52.95
C ILE A 14 -0.91 -23.57 52.15
N PHE A 15 0.22 -23.97 52.76
CA PHE A 15 1.49 -24.08 52.05
C PHE A 15 1.48 -25.16 50.97
N ALA A 16 0.81 -26.29 51.21
CA ALA A 16 0.64 -27.35 50.20
C ALA A 16 -0.20 -26.87 49.01
N LEU A 17 -1.26 -26.08 49.25
CA LEU A 17 -2.08 -25.48 48.19
C LEU A 17 -1.27 -24.46 47.38
N TYR A 18 -0.49 -23.59 48.04
CA TYR A 18 0.41 -22.66 47.37
C TYR A 18 1.46 -23.39 46.54
N GLY A 19 2.05 -24.47 47.08
CA GLY A 19 2.99 -25.32 46.35
C GLY A 19 2.37 -25.98 45.12
N ALA A 20 1.13 -26.46 45.22
CA ALA A 20 0.40 -27.05 44.10
C ALA A 20 0.08 -26.02 43.01
N VAL A 21 -0.35 -24.81 43.38
CA VAL A 21 -0.57 -23.71 42.42
C VAL A 21 0.73 -23.28 41.76
N MET A 22 1.83 -23.17 42.51
CA MET A 22 3.14 -22.82 41.97
C MET A 22 3.65 -23.88 41.00
N LEU A 23 3.45 -25.16 41.29
CA LEU A 23 3.78 -26.26 40.38
C LEU A 23 2.93 -26.25 39.11
N LEU A 24 1.65 -25.86 39.21
CA LEU A 24 0.76 -25.67 38.06
C LEU A 24 1.24 -24.53 37.16
N VAL A 25 1.58 -23.37 37.74
CA VAL A 25 2.14 -22.23 37.00
C VAL A 25 3.49 -22.57 36.38
N LEU A 26 4.36 -23.30 37.09
CA LEU A 26 5.63 -23.77 36.56
C LEU A 26 5.45 -24.79 35.45
N ALA A 27 4.47 -25.69 35.54
CA ALA A 27 4.14 -26.64 34.48
C ALA A 27 3.54 -25.94 33.25
N GLU A 28 2.75 -24.89 33.45
CA GLU A 28 2.19 -24.07 32.37
C GLU A 28 3.28 -23.23 31.67
N HIS A 29 4.19 -22.64 32.43
CA HIS A 29 5.37 -21.94 31.89
C HIS A 29 6.37 -22.90 31.23
N ALA A 30 6.59 -24.08 31.81
CA ALA A 30 7.45 -25.11 31.22
C ALA A 30 6.80 -25.71 29.97
N GLY A 31 5.47 -25.82 29.91
CA GLY A 31 4.73 -26.22 28.70
C GLY A 31 4.78 -25.17 27.60
N ALA A 32 4.83 -23.87 27.95
CA ALA A 32 5.08 -22.78 27.00
C ALA A 32 6.53 -22.72 26.52
N ALA A 33 7.49 -23.20 27.32
CA ALA A 33 8.91 -23.32 26.97
C ALA A 33 9.30 -24.69 26.40
N ALA A 34 8.40 -25.69 26.46
CA ALA A 34 8.69 -27.06 26.07
C ALA A 34 8.65 -27.18 24.56
N ASN A 35 9.85 -27.25 24.01
CA ASN A 35 10.17 -27.38 22.61
C ASN A 35 9.73 -26.15 21.81
N PRO A 36 10.61 -25.14 21.68
CA PRO A 36 10.81 -24.64 20.33
C PRO A 36 11.25 -25.88 19.54
N THR A 37 10.30 -26.65 19.00
CA THR A 37 10.54 -27.37 17.76
C THR A 37 11.22 -26.31 16.93
N ALA A 38 12.51 -26.51 16.65
CA ALA A 38 13.23 -25.65 15.73
C ALA A 38 12.24 -25.43 14.61
N ILE A 39 11.75 -24.20 14.47
CA ILE A 39 10.91 -23.84 13.35
C ILE A 39 11.91 -23.98 12.23
N THR A 40 11.99 -25.20 11.72
CA THR A 40 12.66 -25.50 10.48
C THR A 40 11.71 -24.80 9.56
N THR A 41 12.05 -23.56 9.23
CA THR A 41 11.43 -22.78 8.18
C THR A 41 11.75 -23.52 6.88
N GLN A 42 11.22 -24.74 6.73
CA GLN A 42 10.90 -25.28 5.44
C GLN A 42 9.73 -24.44 4.96
N SER A 43 10.08 -23.28 4.39
CA SER A 43 9.19 -22.61 3.49
C SER A 43 9.00 -23.55 2.31
N THR A 44 8.04 -24.46 2.41
CA THR A 44 7.61 -25.31 1.30
C THR A 44 7.16 -24.49 0.10
N TYR A 45 6.89 -23.19 0.30
CA TYR A 45 6.61 -22.23 -0.77
C TYR A 45 7.86 -21.70 -1.48
N LEU A 46 9.00 -21.53 -0.78
CA LEU A 46 10.23 -20.97 -1.36
C LEU A 46 11.21 -22.04 -1.87
N ASP A 47 11.19 -23.26 -1.36
CA ASP A 47 12.13 -24.33 -1.75
C ASP A 47 12.03 -24.71 -3.25
N ASN A 48 10.88 -24.44 -3.87
CA ASN A 48 10.65 -24.66 -5.31
C ASN A 48 10.69 -23.38 -6.16
N LEU A 49 10.93 -22.21 -5.55
CA LEU A 49 11.20 -21.00 -6.30
C LEU A 49 12.67 -21.00 -6.70
N SER A 50 12.99 -21.74 -7.75
CA SER A 50 14.15 -21.39 -8.55
C SER A 50 13.85 -20.01 -9.16
N VAL A 51 14.25 -18.95 -8.46
CA VAL A 51 14.32 -17.60 -9.03
C VAL A 51 15.46 -17.65 -10.04
N GLN A 52 15.18 -18.20 -11.22
CA GLN A 52 15.97 -17.89 -12.39
C GLN A 52 15.85 -16.38 -12.52
N ALA A 53 16.97 -15.66 -12.37
CA ALA A 53 17.00 -14.23 -12.62
C ALA A 53 16.28 -14.00 -13.96
N ALA A 54 15.12 -13.34 -13.90
CA ALA A 54 14.34 -13.07 -15.09
C ALA A 54 15.28 -12.42 -16.10
N LYS A 55 15.37 -13.02 -17.28
CA LYS A 55 16.18 -12.44 -18.37
C LYS A 55 15.67 -11.01 -18.54
N LYS A 56 16.54 -10.01 -18.37
CA LYS A 56 16.16 -8.59 -18.45
C LYS A 56 15.34 -8.38 -19.72
N GLU A 57 14.03 -8.27 -19.55
CA GLU A 57 13.12 -8.19 -20.69
C GLU A 57 13.37 -6.87 -21.42
N LYS A 58 13.22 -6.92 -22.75
CA LYS A 58 13.37 -5.71 -23.54
C LYS A 58 12.22 -4.77 -23.17
N SER A 59 12.56 -3.56 -22.72
CA SER A 59 11.58 -2.50 -22.47
C SER A 59 10.70 -2.25 -23.71
N THR A 60 9.40 -2.26 -23.49
CA THR A 60 8.39 -1.84 -24.47
C THR A 60 7.69 -0.55 -24.07
N CYS A 61 8.07 0.03 -22.93
CA CYS A 61 7.52 1.25 -22.37
C CYS A 61 8.56 2.37 -22.33
N LEU A 62 8.23 3.54 -22.86
CA LEU A 62 9.06 4.73 -22.76
C LEU A 62 8.44 5.71 -21.76
N LEU A 63 9.16 6.00 -20.68
CA LEU A 63 8.78 6.98 -19.67
C LEU A 63 9.42 8.32 -19.98
N VAL A 64 8.61 9.28 -20.40
CA VAL A 64 9.05 10.59 -20.90
C VAL A 64 8.81 11.66 -19.84
N TYR A 65 9.87 12.35 -19.45
CA TYR A 65 9.86 13.37 -18.41
C TYR A 65 10.66 14.60 -18.85
N ASN A 66 10.58 15.68 -18.07
CA ASN A 66 11.38 16.87 -18.28
C ASN A 66 12.17 17.21 -17.01
N SER A 67 13.49 17.12 -17.05
CA SER A 67 14.33 17.39 -15.87
C SER A 67 14.33 18.85 -15.37
N LYS A 68 13.76 19.78 -16.15
CA LYS A 68 13.59 21.19 -15.77
C LYS A 68 12.22 21.49 -15.15
N ASP A 69 11.34 20.49 -15.08
CA ASP A 69 10.00 20.59 -14.52
C ASP A 69 9.92 19.79 -13.22
N ALA A 70 9.70 20.49 -12.11
CA ALA A 70 9.64 19.89 -10.78
C ALA A 70 8.45 18.93 -10.64
N GLU A 71 7.31 19.24 -11.25
CA GLU A 71 6.12 18.38 -11.21
C GLU A 71 6.36 17.12 -12.02
N SER A 72 7.02 17.25 -13.18
CA SER A 72 7.43 16.10 -13.99
C SER A 72 8.37 15.14 -13.25
N LEU A 73 9.30 15.66 -12.43
CA LEU A 73 10.18 14.85 -11.59
C LEU A 73 9.42 14.14 -10.48
N LEU A 74 8.45 14.79 -9.83
CA LEU A 74 7.61 14.14 -8.82
C LEU A 74 6.80 12.99 -9.43
N GLN A 75 6.20 13.23 -10.60
CA GLN A 75 5.43 12.22 -11.31
C GLN A 75 6.31 11.08 -11.84
N LEU A 76 7.54 11.38 -12.27
CA LEU A 76 8.55 10.38 -12.66
C LEU A 76 8.83 9.40 -11.51
N GLU A 77 9.08 9.89 -10.29
CA GLU A 77 9.35 9.02 -9.15
C GLU A 77 8.15 8.12 -8.82
N GLN A 78 6.92 8.63 -8.92
CA GLN A 78 5.74 7.79 -8.72
C GLN A 78 5.64 6.69 -9.79
N TRP A 79 5.91 7.02 -11.05
CA TRP A 79 5.88 6.04 -12.14
C TRP A 79 6.95 4.98 -12.06
N ARG A 80 8.16 5.32 -11.57
CA ARG A 80 9.18 4.31 -11.28
C ARG A 80 8.66 3.28 -10.30
N ILE A 81 8.11 3.72 -9.18
CA ILE A 81 7.51 2.83 -8.16
C ILE A 81 6.39 1.99 -8.77
N ILE A 82 5.50 2.59 -9.55
CA ILE A 82 4.37 1.89 -10.17
C ILE A 82 4.86 0.82 -11.14
N LEU A 83 5.74 1.16 -12.09
CA LEU A 83 6.22 0.23 -13.11
C LEU A 83 7.09 -0.87 -12.51
N ASP A 84 7.94 -0.55 -11.53
CA ASP A 84 8.73 -1.54 -10.79
C ASP A 84 7.82 -2.51 -10.03
N ALA A 85 6.76 -2.02 -9.37
CA ALA A 85 5.80 -2.86 -8.67
C ALA A 85 4.93 -3.71 -9.62
N MET A 86 4.72 -3.25 -10.85
CA MET A 86 4.02 -3.98 -11.91
C MET A 86 4.94 -4.93 -12.68
N ASP A 87 6.24 -4.98 -12.36
CA ASP A 87 7.28 -5.71 -13.13
C ASP A 87 7.22 -5.38 -14.63
N ALA A 88 6.99 -4.10 -14.95
CA ALA A 88 6.86 -3.58 -16.31
C ALA A 88 8.15 -2.88 -16.72
N PRO A 89 9.01 -3.46 -17.58
CA PRO A 89 10.28 -2.84 -17.96
C PRO A 89 10.06 -1.55 -18.77
N TYR A 90 10.78 -0.49 -18.41
CA TYR A 90 10.73 0.82 -19.07
C TYR A 90 12.13 1.38 -19.34
N ASP A 91 12.20 2.25 -20.34
CA ASP A 91 13.33 3.16 -20.56
C ASP A 91 12.89 4.59 -20.29
N GLU A 92 13.82 5.47 -19.89
CA GLU A 92 13.52 6.88 -19.57
C GLU A 92 14.06 7.83 -20.65
N LEU A 93 13.31 8.89 -20.96
CA LEU A 93 13.72 9.94 -21.87
C LEU A 93 13.44 11.33 -21.31
N ASP A 94 14.47 12.16 -21.30
CA ASP A 94 14.44 13.54 -20.80
C ASP A 94 14.26 14.53 -21.96
N THR A 95 13.09 15.16 -22.04
CA THR A 95 12.77 16.13 -23.10
C THR A 95 13.56 17.43 -22.99
N ALA A 96 14.20 17.70 -21.85
CA ALA A 96 15.12 18.83 -21.73
C ALA A 96 16.43 18.62 -22.49
N LYS A 97 16.74 17.38 -22.90
CA LYS A 97 18.01 16.98 -23.53
C LYS A 97 17.83 16.47 -24.96
N SER A 98 16.70 15.85 -25.27
CA SER A 98 16.45 15.22 -26.57
C SER A 98 14.98 15.22 -26.93
N GLY A 99 14.67 15.17 -28.23
CA GLY A 99 13.31 14.96 -28.72
C GLY A 99 12.78 13.55 -28.43
N VAL A 100 11.46 13.40 -28.44
CA VAL A 100 10.76 12.17 -28.06
C VAL A 100 10.69 11.21 -29.24
N SER A 101 11.26 10.01 -29.14
CA SER A 101 11.16 8.99 -30.20
C SER A 101 10.58 7.68 -29.67
N ALA A 102 9.37 7.34 -30.13
CA ALA A 102 8.64 6.14 -29.72
C ALA A 102 9.05 4.86 -30.46
N ASN A 103 10.07 4.92 -31.32
CA ASN A 103 10.53 3.77 -32.11
C ASN A 103 11.02 2.63 -31.20
N GLY A 104 10.46 1.43 -31.41
CA GLY A 104 10.83 0.23 -30.65
C GLY A 104 10.02 0.00 -29.37
N TYR A 105 9.15 0.93 -29.01
CA TYR A 105 8.22 0.84 -27.89
C TYR A 105 6.79 0.57 -28.38
N SER A 106 5.95 0.05 -27.50
CA SER A 106 4.49 -0.06 -27.70
C SER A 106 3.71 1.00 -26.92
N THR A 107 4.30 1.51 -25.85
CA THR A 107 3.64 2.44 -24.93
C THR A 107 4.59 3.58 -24.59
N VAL A 108 4.06 4.81 -24.56
CA VAL A 108 4.77 6.01 -24.11
C VAL A 108 3.97 6.61 -22.95
N ILE A 109 4.60 6.85 -21.82
CA ILE A 109 3.99 7.53 -20.67
C ILE A 109 4.60 8.93 -20.58
N ILE A 110 3.76 9.96 -20.63
CA ILE A 110 4.17 11.36 -20.49
C ILE A 110 3.90 11.79 -19.05
N THR A 111 4.97 12.06 -18.30
CA THR A 111 4.90 12.43 -16.87
C THR A 111 4.89 13.93 -16.62
N MET A 112 4.76 14.76 -17.65
CA MET A 112 4.79 16.22 -17.54
C MET A 112 3.41 16.82 -17.85
N PRO A 113 2.95 17.82 -17.07
CA PRO A 113 1.69 18.52 -17.35
C PRO A 113 1.85 19.49 -18.53
N GLY A 114 3.03 20.11 -18.68
CA GLY A 114 3.35 21.04 -19.77
C GLY A 114 4.08 20.37 -20.95
N LEU A 115 3.49 20.41 -22.14
CA LEU A 115 4.01 19.70 -23.32
C LEU A 115 4.93 20.54 -24.21
N ARG A 116 5.27 21.79 -23.84
CA ARG A 116 6.07 22.71 -24.66
C ARG A 116 7.36 22.11 -25.20
N SER A 117 8.05 21.31 -24.38
CA SER A 117 9.30 20.65 -24.77
C SER A 117 9.16 19.63 -25.90
N MET A 118 7.94 19.16 -26.17
CA MET A 118 7.61 18.16 -27.19
C MET A 118 6.98 18.76 -28.45
N SER A 119 6.92 20.09 -28.58
CA SER A 119 6.18 20.78 -29.65
C SER A 119 6.55 20.28 -31.05
N ASP A 120 7.83 20.01 -31.30
CA ASP A 120 8.34 19.54 -32.60
C ASP A 120 8.08 18.03 -32.83
N ASP A 121 7.78 17.28 -31.78
CA ASP A 121 7.62 15.82 -31.83
C ASP A 121 6.16 15.36 -31.79
N VAL A 122 5.22 16.22 -31.38
CA VAL A 122 3.81 15.86 -31.14
C VAL A 122 3.14 15.23 -32.36
N GLU A 123 3.36 15.77 -33.56
CA GLU A 123 2.77 15.22 -34.78
C GLU A 123 3.31 13.82 -35.08
N ARG A 124 4.64 13.64 -34.96
CA ARG A 124 5.28 12.33 -35.13
C ARG A 124 4.81 11.33 -34.09
N LEU A 125 4.57 11.77 -32.85
CA LEU A 125 4.01 10.92 -31.80
C LEU A 125 2.57 10.52 -32.13
N CYS A 126 1.75 11.43 -32.66
CA CYS A 126 0.40 11.12 -33.11
C CYS A 126 0.37 10.14 -34.28
N ASP A 127 1.26 10.30 -35.27
CA ASP A 127 1.39 9.35 -36.38
C ASP A 127 1.80 7.95 -35.90
N TRP A 128 2.68 7.89 -34.90
CA TRP A 128 3.05 6.64 -34.24
C TRP A 128 1.86 5.99 -33.51
N VAL A 129 1.07 6.78 -32.76
CA VAL A 129 -0.18 6.30 -32.14
C VAL A 129 -1.14 5.77 -33.20
N LYS A 130 -1.34 6.54 -34.29
CA LYS A 130 -2.18 6.14 -35.41
C LYS A 130 -1.79 4.79 -36.01
N SER A 131 -0.51 4.45 -35.94
CA SER A 131 0.07 3.21 -36.45
C SER A 131 0.07 2.05 -35.43
N GLY A 132 -0.58 2.20 -34.28
CA GLY A 132 -0.74 1.15 -33.27
C GLY A 132 -0.02 1.38 -31.95
N GLY A 133 0.66 2.52 -31.78
CA GLY A 133 1.24 2.94 -30.51
C GLY A 133 0.19 3.42 -29.51
N SER A 134 0.55 3.47 -28.23
CA SER A 134 -0.30 4.04 -27.19
C SER A 134 0.43 5.09 -26.37
N VAL A 135 -0.22 6.24 -26.15
CA VAL A 135 0.30 7.29 -25.26
C VAL A 135 -0.61 7.42 -24.04
N LEU A 136 0.00 7.35 -22.85
CA LEU A 136 -0.64 7.73 -21.59
C LEU A 136 -0.15 9.11 -21.16
N PHE A 137 -1.05 10.08 -21.11
CA PHE A 137 -0.82 11.35 -20.41
C PHE A 137 -1.16 11.15 -18.94
N SER A 138 -0.13 11.16 -18.08
CA SER A 138 -0.29 10.78 -16.67
C SER A 138 -0.35 11.97 -15.72
N ALA A 139 -0.66 13.15 -16.23
CA ALA A 139 -0.82 14.37 -15.46
C ALA A 139 -1.89 15.22 -16.15
N THR A 140 -2.56 16.06 -15.39
CA THR A 140 -3.48 17.05 -15.94
C THR A 140 -2.70 18.00 -16.86
N LEU A 141 -3.11 18.09 -18.12
CA LEU A 141 -2.39 18.87 -19.12
C LEU A 141 -2.61 20.38 -18.93
N GLU A 142 -1.52 21.14 -18.99
CA GLU A 142 -1.58 22.61 -18.93
C GLU A 142 -2.08 23.21 -20.23
N ASN A 143 -2.79 24.36 -20.11
CA ASN A 143 -3.18 25.18 -21.25
C ASN A 143 -1.95 25.76 -21.96
N GLN A 144 -1.54 25.10 -23.03
CA GLN A 144 -0.42 25.50 -23.89
C GLN A 144 -0.83 25.29 -25.36
N PRO A 145 -0.26 26.04 -26.32
CA PRO A 145 -0.61 25.88 -27.73
C PRO A 145 -0.54 24.45 -28.25
N VAL A 146 0.48 23.70 -27.84
CA VAL A 146 0.67 22.28 -28.19
C VAL A 146 -0.43 21.38 -27.59
N THR A 147 -0.83 21.62 -26.34
CA THR A 147 -1.95 20.92 -25.69
C THR A 147 -3.26 21.18 -26.43
N ASN A 148 -3.49 22.43 -26.83
CA ASN A 148 -4.74 22.83 -27.49
C ASN A 148 -4.95 22.12 -28.84
N VAL A 149 -3.86 21.86 -29.57
CA VAL A 149 -3.88 21.08 -30.83
C VAL A 149 -4.21 19.60 -30.58
N LEU A 150 -3.86 19.08 -29.40
CA LEU A 150 -4.11 17.69 -29.03
C LEU A 150 -5.53 17.42 -28.53
N MET A 151 -6.23 18.40 -27.95
CA MET A 151 -7.53 18.21 -27.29
C MET A 151 -8.51 17.35 -28.08
N GLN A 152 -8.75 17.67 -29.36
CA GLN A 152 -9.66 16.88 -30.20
C GLN A 152 -9.16 15.44 -30.43
N ARG A 153 -7.85 15.23 -30.52
CA ARG A 153 -7.24 13.88 -30.67
C ARG A 153 -7.36 13.07 -29.40
N LEU A 154 -7.36 13.73 -28.24
CA LEU A 154 -7.63 13.12 -26.93
C LEU A 154 -9.14 12.94 -26.67
N GLY A 155 -9.98 13.27 -27.66
CA GLY A 155 -11.43 13.14 -27.58
C GLY A 155 -12.11 14.22 -26.73
N VAL A 156 -11.44 15.32 -26.44
CA VAL A 156 -12.02 16.49 -25.76
C VAL A 156 -12.70 17.39 -26.79
N VAL A 157 -14.00 17.61 -26.63
CA VAL A 157 -14.81 18.48 -27.50
C VAL A 157 -15.00 19.88 -26.92
N GLU A 158 -14.90 20.02 -25.59
CA GLU A 158 -15.05 21.28 -24.89
C GLU A 158 -14.16 21.30 -23.63
N THR A 159 -13.44 22.39 -23.43
CA THR A 159 -12.69 22.70 -22.20
C THR A 159 -12.44 24.21 -22.13
N ASP A 160 -12.53 24.78 -20.95
CA ASP A 160 -12.11 26.16 -20.66
C ASP A 160 -10.78 26.20 -19.88
N PHE A 161 -10.15 25.03 -19.70
CA PHE A 161 -8.95 24.82 -18.89
C PHE A 161 -9.10 25.23 -17.41
N SER A 162 -10.33 25.34 -16.90
CA SER A 162 -10.58 25.44 -15.47
C SER A 162 -10.30 24.10 -14.78
N TYR A 163 -10.00 24.17 -13.49
CA TYR A 163 -9.77 22.98 -12.67
C TYR A 163 -10.95 22.76 -11.72
N ILE A 164 -11.33 21.49 -11.59
CA ILE A 164 -12.28 21.00 -10.59
C ILE A 164 -11.55 20.24 -9.48
N THR A 165 -12.22 20.13 -8.33
CA THR A 165 -11.76 19.34 -7.19
C THR A 165 -12.40 17.94 -7.24
N PRO A 166 -11.64 16.86 -7.47
CA PRO A 166 -12.18 15.51 -7.49
C PRO A 166 -12.31 14.94 -6.07
N GLU A 167 -13.24 15.46 -5.25
CA GLU A 167 -13.41 15.02 -3.85
C GLU A 167 -13.83 13.56 -3.71
N LYS A 168 -14.60 13.08 -4.69
CA LYS A 168 -15.10 11.72 -4.74
C LYS A 168 -15.09 11.23 -6.18
N ILE A 169 -14.53 10.05 -6.41
CA ILE A 169 -14.44 9.42 -7.73
C ILE A 169 -15.26 8.13 -7.75
N LYS A 170 -15.81 7.80 -8.91
CA LYS A 170 -16.52 6.56 -9.20
C LYS A 170 -15.74 5.78 -10.24
N LEU A 171 -15.48 4.50 -9.95
CA LEU A 171 -14.77 3.59 -10.84
C LEU A 171 -15.77 2.79 -11.67
N ASP A 172 -15.46 2.61 -12.95
CA ASP A 172 -16.16 1.67 -13.84
C ASP A 172 -16.02 0.22 -13.33
N ASP A 173 -17.04 -0.61 -13.61
CA ASP A 173 -17.13 -1.99 -13.15
C ASP A 173 -15.95 -2.89 -13.61
N THR A 174 -15.22 -2.48 -14.65
CA THR A 174 -14.06 -3.22 -15.15
C THR A 174 -12.79 -3.05 -14.30
N LEU A 175 -12.77 -2.06 -13.39
CA LEU A 175 -11.63 -1.79 -12.51
C LEU A 175 -11.69 -2.61 -11.21
N ILE A 176 -10.54 -2.82 -10.55
CA ILE A 176 -10.56 -3.28 -9.15
C ILE A 176 -11.28 -2.23 -8.31
N GLY A 177 -12.28 -2.66 -7.54
CA GLY A 177 -13.14 -1.75 -6.79
C GLY A 177 -14.23 -1.08 -7.64
N GLY A 178 -14.39 -1.51 -8.90
CA GLY A 178 -15.40 -1.03 -9.82
C GLY A 178 -16.82 -1.06 -9.26
N GLY A 179 -17.65 -0.13 -9.73
CA GLY A 179 -19.02 0.08 -9.25
C GLY A 179 -19.11 0.84 -7.92
N ASN A 180 -17.99 1.06 -7.23
CA ASN A 180 -17.92 1.81 -5.98
C ASN A 180 -17.39 3.22 -6.19
N SER A 181 -17.66 4.06 -5.20
CA SER A 181 -17.13 5.41 -5.12
C SER A 181 -16.14 5.54 -3.97
N PHE A 182 -15.07 6.29 -4.18
CA PHE A 182 -13.99 6.50 -3.22
C PHE A 182 -13.79 7.99 -2.98
N ALA A 183 -13.64 8.37 -1.72
CA ALA A 183 -13.25 9.72 -1.37
C ALA A 183 -11.75 9.90 -1.62
N ILE A 184 -11.37 11.06 -2.15
CA ILE A 184 -9.97 11.49 -2.23
C ILE A 184 -9.70 12.43 -1.06
N GLU A 185 -8.87 11.97 -0.14
CA GLU A 185 -8.44 12.80 0.99
C GLU A 185 -7.61 13.99 0.51
N ASN A 186 -7.88 15.17 1.07
CA ASN A 186 -7.19 16.42 0.75
C ASN A 186 -7.22 16.77 -0.75
N ALA A 187 -8.33 16.44 -1.44
CA ALA A 187 -8.52 16.85 -2.83
C ALA A 187 -8.45 18.37 -2.98
N PHE A 188 -7.84 18.82 -4.08
CA PHE A 188 -7.72 20.24 -4.44
C PHE A 188 -8.01 20.42 -5.95
N PRO A 189 -8.29 21.65 -6.42
CA PRO A 189 -8.54 21.91 -7.83
C PRO A 189 -7.35 21.50 -8.70
N SER A 190 -7.47 20.36 -9.38
CA SER A 190 -6.32 19.71 -10.06
C SER A 190 -6.71 18.87 -11.28
N SER A 191 -8.00 18.65 -11.53
CA SER A 191 -8.51 17.94 -12.70
C SER A 191 -9.13 18.93 -13.67
N MET A 192 -8.74 18.90 -14.95
CA MET A 192 -9.25 19.82 -15.96
C MET A 192 -10.73 19.54 -16.24
N ALA A 193 -11.56 20.59 -16.26
CA ALA A 193 -12.95 20.49 -16.70
C ALA A 193 -13.00 20.19 -18.20
N VAL A 194 -13.56 19.05 -18.59
CA VAL A 194 -13.64 18.59 -19.98
C VAL A 194 -15.00 17.99 -20.32
N ARG A 195 -15.48 18.25 -21.53
CA ARG A 195 -16.51 17.43 -22.18
C ARG A 195 -15.84 16.55 -23.21
N LEU A 196 -16.13 15.25 -23.15
CA LEU A 196 -15.59 14.28 -24.09
C LEU A 196 -16.57 13.99 -25.22
N ASP A 197 -16.02 13.60 -26.38
CA ASP A 197 -16.78 12.97 -27.45
C ASP A 197 -17.36 11.64 -26.97
N LYS A 198 -18.49 11.23 -27.55
CA LYS A 198 -19.20 9.99 -27.17
C LYS A 198 -18.40 8.72 -27.53
N SER A 199 -17.39 8.82 -28.38
CA SER A 199 -16.49 7.72 -28.71
C SER A 199 -15.47 7.41 -27.61
N CYS A 200 -15.23 8.34 -26.68
CA CYS A 200 -14.35 8.11 -25.54
C CYS A 200 -14.95 7.09 -24.57
N ARG A 201 -14.08 6.27 -23.97
CA ARG A 201 -14.43 5.36 -22.88
C ARG A 201 -13.94 5.96 -21.58
N VAL A 202 -14.87 6.28 -20.68
CA VAL A 202 -14.55 6.82 -19.35
C VAL A 202 -14.51 5.67 -18.35
N HIS A 203 -13.38 5.53 -17.67
CA HIS A 203 -13.13 4.46 -16.67
C HIS A 203 -13.25 4.98 -15.24
N ILE A 204 -12.96 6.27 -15.03
CA ILE A 204 -13.12 6.93 -13.75
C ILE A 204 -13.73 8.31 -14.01
N SER A 205 -14.77 8.64 -13.24
CA SER A 205 -15.37 9.98 -13.22
C SER A 205 -15.44 10.51 -11.79
N THR A 206 -15.74 11.80 -11.62
CA THR A 206 -16.25 12.26 -10.32
C THR A 206 -17.60 11.60 -10.02
N ASP A 207 -17.89 11.42 -8.73
CA ASP A 207 -19.18 10.96 -8.25
C ASP A 207 -20.03 12.18 -7.85
N ALA A 208 -20.64 12.82 -8.87
CA ALA A 208 -21.44 14.04 -8.75
C ALA A 208 -22.62 14.02 -9.73
N ASP A 209 -23.57 14.96 -9.59
CA ASP A 209 -24.73 15.09 -10.49
C ASP A 209 -24.33 15.35 -11.95
N ASP A 210 -23.22 16.04 -12.17
CA ASP A 210 -22.56 16.20 -13.47
C ASP A 210 -21.15 15.56 -13.41
N PRO A 211 -21.03 14.25 -13.73
CA PRO A 211 -19.78 13.53 -13.63
C PRO A 211 -18.73 14.08 -14.59
N MET A 212 -17.58 14.46 -14.04
CA MET A 212 -16.43 14.92 -14.82
C MET A 212 -15.46 13.75 -15.07
N PRO A 213 -14.96 13.55 -16.30
CA PRO A 213 -13.99 12.49 -16.59
C PRO A 213 -12.64 12.70 -15.91
N ILE A 214 -12.15 11.64 -15.25
CA ILE A 214 -10.84 11.60 -14.56
C ILE A 214 -9.88 10.66 -15.29
N LEU A 215 -10.33 9.47 -15.68
CA LEU A 215 -9.56 8.54 -16.50
C LEU A 215 -10.39 8.14 -17.71
N TRP A 216 -9.86 8.37 -18.90
CA TRP A 216 -10.50 7.90 -20.13
C TRP A 216 -9.47 7.45 -21.16
N ASP A 217 -9.96 6.72 -22.16
CA ASP A 217 -9.20 6.44 -23.36
C ASP A 217 -10.03 6.66 -24.63
N THR A 218 -9.33 6.92 -25.73
CA THR A 218 -9.91 7.08 -27.06
C THR A 218 -9.03 6.43 -28.10
N ASP A 219 -9.65 5.69 -29.03
CA ASP A 219 -8.91 5.07 -30.13
C ASP A 219 -8.50 6.14 -31.15
N TYR A 220 -7.27 6.02 -31.66
CA TYR A 220 -6.73 6.92 -32.67
C TYR A 220 -5.95 6.10 -33.70
N GLY A 221 -6.55 5.88 -34.87
CA GLY A 221 -6.05 4.90 -35.83
C GLY A 221 -6.08 3.48 -35.25
N ASP A 222 -4.96 2.77 -35.37
CA ASP A 222 -4.80 1.42 -34.81
C ASP A 222 -4.32 1.44 -33.34
N GLY A 223 -4.04 2.62 -32.79
CA GLY A 223 -3.58 2.83 -31.42
C GLY A 223 -4.58 3.63 -30.60
N ARG A 224 -4.11 4.27 -29.53
CA ARG A 224 -4.97 5.00 -28.60
C ARG A 224 -4.25 6.05 -27.77
N PHE A 225 -5.03 6.99 -27.26
CA PHE A 225 -4.64 7.90 -26.20
C PHE A 225 -5.35 7.50 -24.91
N VAL A 226 -4.61 7.48 -23.81
CA VAL A 226 -5.14 7.34 -22.45
C VAL A 226 -4.79 8.62 -21.70
N VAL A 227 -5.75 9.17 -20.94
CA VAL A 227 -5.55 10.40 -20.18
C VAL A 227 -5.96 10.17 -18.74
N MET A 228 -5.00 10.33 -17.84
CA MET A 228 -5.25 10.49 -16.41
C MET A 228 -5.28 11.99 -16.08
N ASN A 229 -6.48 12.53 -16.02
CA ASN A 229 -6.78 13.92 -15.67
C ASN A 229 -6.84 14.09 -14.14
N LEU A 230 -5.78 13.66 -13.47
CA LEU A 230 -5.59 13.80 -12.05
C LEU A 230 -4.23 14.49 -11.83
N GLY A 231 -4.25 15.69 -11.27
CA GLY A 231 -3.06 16.53 -11.13
C GLY A 231 -2.18 16.20 -9.93
N PHE A 232 -2.31 15.01 -9.35
CA PHE A 232 -1.48 14.58 -8.23
C PHE A 232 -1.37 13.05 -8.18
N SER A 233 -0.14 12.59 -7.92
CA SER A 233 0.15 11.19 -7.69
C SER A 233 0.84 11.04 -6.34
N ASN A 234 0.25 10.22 -5.47
CA ASN A 234 0.81 9.87 -4.17
C ASN A 234 0.56 8.38 -3.88
N GLU A 235 1.00 7.91 -2.72
CA GLU A 235 0.84 6.51 -2.32
C GLU A 235 -0.60 6.01 -2.44
N ALA A 236 -1.59 6.80 -2.03
CA ALA A 236 -3.00 6.43 -2.06
C ALA A 236 -3.58 6.34 -3.48
N THR A 237 -3.02 7.10 -4.45
CA THR A 237 -3.54 7.13 -5.83
C THR A 237 -2.78 6.25 -6.82
N ARG A 238 -1.65 5.65 -6.44
CA ARG A 238 -0.85 4.76 -7.32
C ARG A 238 -1.67 3.67 -8.00
N GLY A 239 -2.64 3.09 -7.30
CA GLY A 239 -3.53 2.07 -7.87
C GLY A 239 -4.32 2.57 -9.09
N LEU A 240 -4.72 3.85 -9.11
CA LEU A 240 -5.42 4.46 -10.25
C LEU A 240 -4.49 4.63 -11.46
N TYR A 241 -3.24 5.01 -11.22
CA TYR A 241 -2.23 5.15 -12.27
C TYR A 241 -1.80 3.79 -12.83
N ALA A 242 -1.65 2.78 -11.97
CA ALA A 242 -1.42 1.39 -12.39
C ALA A 242 -2.56 0.91 -13.30
N ALA A 243 -3.82 1.19 -12.94
CA ALA A 243 -4.98 0.90 -13.79
C ALA A 243 -4.92 1.65 -15.14
N ALA A 244 -4.59 2.94 -15.14
CA ALA A 244 -4.42 3.72 -16.36
C ALA A 244 -3.36 3.13 -17.31
N TYR A 245 -2.26 2.62 -16.76
CA TYR A 245 -1.23 1.94 -17.54
C TYR A 245 -1.78 0.70 -18.26
N THR A 246 -2.65 -0.07 -17.60
CA THR A 246 -3.26 -1.27 -18.23
C THR A 246 -4.05 -0.95 -19.49
N PHE A 247 -4.74 0.19 -19.54
CA PHE A 247 -5.48 0.63 -20.74
C PHE A 247 -4.55 1.10 -21.86
N ALA A 248 -3.34 1.54 -21.53
CA ALA A 248 -2.32 1.95 -22.48
C ALA A 248 -1.53 0.77 -23.06
N CYS A 249 -1.63 -0.42 -22.45
CA CYS A 249 -1.03 -1.63 -22.97
C CYS A 249 -1.95 -2.29 -24.00
N LYS A 250 -1.37 -2.82 -25.09
CA LYS A 250 -2.11 -3.67 -26.04
C LYS A 250 -2.64 -4.94 -25.37
N THR A 251 -1.87 -5.48 -24.44
CA THR A 251 -2.24 -6.62 -23.60
C THR A 251 -1.56 -6.43 -22.26
N CYS A 252 -2.33 -6.46 -21.18
CA CYS A 252 -1.81 -6.39 -19.82
C CYS A 252 -2.47 -7.50 -19.00
N ALA A 253 -1.67 -8.21 -18.21
CA ALA A 253 -2.18 -9.11 -17.19
C ALA A 253 -2.05 -8.40 -15.84
N TYR A 254 -3.17 -8.09 -15.21
CA TYR A 254 -3.21 -7.43 -13.92
C TYR A 254 -3.63 -8.43 -12.84
N PRO A 255 -2.70 -8.91 -11.99
CA PRO A 255 -3.00 -9.93 -10.99
C PRO A 255 -3.86 -9.33 -9.88
N VAL A 256 -5.12 -9.77 -9.79
CA VAL A 256 -6.02 -9.41 -8.68
C VAL A 256 -5.84 -10.43 -7.57
N ILE A 257 -5.10 -10.06 -6.51
CA ILE A 257 -4.93 -10.90 -5.34
C ILE A 257 -6.07 -10.63 -4.36
N ASN A 258 -6.98 -11.59 -4.21
CA ASN A 258 -8.05 -11.52 -3.20
C ASN A 258 -7.54 -12.01 -1.84
N SER A 259 -6.59 -11.29 -1.26
CA SER A 259 -6.03 -11.56 0.06
C SER A 259 -6.24 -10.39 1.00
N SER A 260 -6.42 -10.68 2.28
CA SER A 260 -6.37 -9.69 3.35
C SER A 260 -5.29 -10.06 4.36
N THR A 261 -4.66 -9.04 4.93
CA THR A 261 -3.65 -9.17 5.97
C THR A 261 -4.10 -8.36 7.18
N PHE A 262 -3.98 -8.94 8.38
CA PHE A 262 -4.31 -8.26 9.62
C PHE A 262 -3.04 -8.09 10.44
N TYR A 263 -2.51 -6.87 10.46
CA TYR A 263 -1.30 -6.55 11.21
C TYR A 263 -1.65 -6.01 12.59
N LEU A 264 -0.93 -6.50 13.60
CA LEU A 264 -0.88 -5.88 14.92
C LEU A 264 0.43 -5.10 14.99
N ASP A 265 0.30 -3.78 14.89
CA ASP A 265 1.42 -2.85 14.94
C ASP A 265 2.08 -2.88 16.32
N ASP A 266 3.42 -2.81 16.35
CA ASP A 266 4.26 -2.93 17.55
C ASP A 266 3.96 -4.16 18.44
N PHE A 267 3.44 -5.26 17.90
CA PHE A 267 3.01 -6.39 18.71
C PHE A 267 3.81 -7.67 18.41
N PRO A 268 4.28 -8.44 19.41
CA PRO A 268 4.21 -8.19 20.85
C PRO A 268 4.87 -6.89 21.29
N SER A 269 4.19 -6.14 22.17
CA SER A 269 4.61 -4.79 22.55
C SER A 269 5.21 -4.74 23.96
N PRO A 270 6.20 -3.86 24.21
CA PRO A 270 6.50 -3.44 25.57
C PRO A 270 5.31 -2.66 26.15
N VAL A 271 5.32 -2.38 27.47
CA VAL A 271 4.28 -1.51 28.06
C VAL A 271 4.43 -0.10 27.49
N PRO A 272 3.41 0.46 26.82
CA PRO A 272 3.49 1.83 26.32
C PRO A 272 3.76 2.79 27.48
N ALA A 273 4.75 3.67 27.33
CA ALA A 273 4.96 4.78 28.24
C ALA A 273 3.88 5.84 27.99
N GLY A 274 3.30 6.41 29.04
CA GLY A 274 2.32 7.50 28.86
C GLY A 274 1.30 7.64 29.99
N ASN A 275 0.42 8.63 29.82
CA ASN A 275 -0.69 8.90 30.72
C ASN A 275 -1.85 7.93 30.44
N GLY A 276 -2.15 7.05 31.39
CA GLY A 276 -3.24 6.07 31.32
C GLY A 276 -4.60 6.63 31.74
N GLU A 277 -4.78 7.95 31.84
CA GLU A 277 -5.99 8.61 32.38
C GLU A 277 -7.30 8.02 31.87
N TYR A 278 -7.45 7.83 30.56
CA TYR A 278 -8.68 7.25 29.99
C TYR A 278 -8.85 5.78 30.36
N ILE A 279 -7.77 4.99 30.32
CA ILE A 279 -7.80 3.58 30.71
C ILE A 279 -8.15 3.44 32.21
N GLU A 280 -7.59 4.29 33.05
CA GLU A 280 -7.89 4.29 34.48
C GLU A 280 -9.32 4.75 34.75
N LYS A 281 -9.76 5.84 34.11
CA LYS A 281 -11.11 6.38 34.26
C LYS A 281 -12.20 5.42 33.80
N GLU A 282 -11.99 4.73 32.68
CA GLU A 282 -13.01 3.88 32.05
C GLU A 282 -12.93 2.42 32.52
N PHE A 283 -11.73 1.89 32.74
CA PHE A 283 -11.52 0.47 33.07
C PHE A 283 -11.01 0.24 34.50
N GLY A 284 -10.65 1.29 35.24
CA GLY A 284 -10.13 1.19 36.61
C GLY A 284 -8.81 0.43 36.69
N ARG A 285 -7.98 0.49 35.65
CA ARG A 285 -6.80 -0.37 35.47
C ARG A 285 -5.60 0.42 34.96
N SER A 286 -4.40 -0.15 35.19
CA SER A 286 -3.18 0.34 34.54
C SER A 286 -3.13 -0.04 33.06
N ILE A 287 -2.33 0.70 32.27
CA ILE A 287 -2.07 0.42 30.85
C ILE A 287 -1.67 -1.06 30.65
N SER A 288 -0.70 -1.54 31.45
CA SER A 288 -0.23 -2.93 31.39
C SER A 288 -1.37 -3.94 31.60
N SER A 289 -2.21 -3.73 32.62
CA SER A 289 -3.34 -4.61 32.94
C SER A 289 -4.42 -4.57 31.86
N PHE A 290 -4.67 -3.41 31.27
CA PHE A 290 -5.63 -3.26 30.18
C PHE A 290 -5.22 -4.05 28.94
N TYR A 291 -3.98 -3.88 28.47
CA TYR A 291 -3.50 -4.59 27.27
C TYR A 291 -3.55 -6.11 27.44
N THR A 292 -3.17 -6.61 28.62
CA THR A 292 -3.14 -8.05 28.89
C THR A 292 -4.55 -8.65 29.08
N ASN A 293 -5.42 -7.97 29.83
CA ASN A 293 -6.69 -8.58 30.28
C ASN A 293 -7.91 -8.17 29.48
N VAL A 294 -7.88 -7.01 28.82
CA VAL A 294 -9.00 -6.48 28.04
C VAL A 294 -8.68 -6.57 26.56
N TRP A 295 -7.71 -5.79 26.08
CA TRP A 295 -7.41 -5.68 24.65
C TRP A 295 -7.00 -7.04 24.05
N TRP A 296 -6.05 -7.76 24.65
CA TRP A 296 -5.63 -9.06 24.10
C TRP A 296 -6.74 -10.11 24.11
N THR A 297 -7.57 -10.10 25.16
CA THR A 297 -8.74 -10.97 25.25
C THR A 297 -9.70 -10.71 24.10
N ASP A 298 -9.97 -9.44 23.81
CA ASP A 298 -10.88 -9.03 22.73
C ASP A 298 -10.28 -9.35 21.34
N ILE A 299 -9.01 -9.03 21.11
CA ILE A 299 -8.28 -9.37 19.87
C ILE A 299 -8.29 -10.89 19.64
N SER A 300 -7.99 -11.69 20.66
CA SER A 300 -8.04 -13.15 20.60
C SER A 300 -9.45 -13.68 20.31
N ALA A 301 -10.48 -13.05 20.88
CA ALA A 301 -11.87 -13.42 20.62
C ALA A 301 -12.28 -13.09 19.17
N LEU A 302 -11.83 -11.97 18.62
CA LEU A 302 -12.04 -11.59 17.22
C LEU A 302 -11.38 -12.58 16.26
N ALA A 303 -10.13 -12.97 16.52
CA ALA A 303 -9.45 -14.04 15.77
C ALA A 303 -10.26 -15.32 15.73
N LYS A 304 -10.71 -15.81 16.89
CA LYS A 304 -11.50 -17.05 16.98
C LYS A 304 -12.86 -16.94 16.31
N LYS A 305 -13.55 -15.80 16.46
CA LYS A 305 -14.89 -15.59 15.93
C LYS A 305 -14.91 -15.46 14.41
N TYR A 306 -13.94 -14.74 13.84
CA TYR A 306 -13.92 -14.40 12.42
C TYR A 306 -12.85 -15.14 11.61
N GLY A 307 -12.07 -16.03 12.25
CA GLY A 307 -10.99 -16.76 11.59
C GLY A 307 -9.83 -15.86 11.16
N ILE A 308 -9.63 -14.73 11.85
CA ILE A 308 -8.55 -13.78 11.53
C ILE A 308 -7.21 -14.35 11.98
N LYS A 309 -6.25 -14.37 11.06
CA LYS A 309 -4.84 -14.64 11.36
C LYS A 309 -4.11 -13.32 11.45
N TYR A 310 -3.63 -13.00 12.66
CA TYR A 310 -2.88 -11.78 12.91
C TYR A 310 -1.38 -12.00 12.65
N THR A 311 -0.75 -11.03 12.01
CA THR A 311 0.71 -10.92 11.95
C THR A 311 1.13 -9.83 12.93
N GLY A 312 1.82 -10.23 14.00
CA GLY A 312 2.38 -9.30 14.98
C GLY A 312 3.75 -8.81 14.54
N ALA A 313 3.88 -7.50 14.32
CA ALA A 313 5.13 -6.85 13.99
C ALA A 313 5.86 -6.43 15.28
N PHE A 314 6.77 -7.28 15.78
CA PHE A 314 7.45 -7.00 17.04
C PHE A 314 8.53 -5.93 16.87
N ILE A 315 8.70 -5.14 17.92
CA ILE A 315 9.73 -4.11 18.08
C ILE A 315 10.64 -4.45 19.25
N GLU A 316 11.92 -4.14 19.19
CA GLU A 316 12.81 -4.32 20.33
C GLU A 316 12.64 -3.15 21.31
N ASN A 317 12.64 -1.92 20.80
CA ASN A 317 12.51 -0.71 21.62
C ASN A 317 11.77 0.45 20.88
N TYR A 318 11.38 1.46 21.65
CA TYR A 318 10.79 2.73 21.18
C TYR A 318 11.83 3.87 21.14
N SER A 319 13.08 3.59 20.77
CA SER A 319 14.17 4.59 20.88
C SER A 319 14.28 5.55 19.70
N ASP A 320 13.52 5.32 18.61
CA ASP A 320 13.64 6.00 17.31
C ASP A 320 15.08 6.03 16.75
N ASN A 321 15.96 5.16 17.26
CA ASN A 321 17.37 5.16 16.89
C ASN A 321 17.61 4.21 15.71
N ILE A 322 17.98 4.79 14.57
CA ILE A 322 18.28 4.05 13.33
C ILE A 322 19.78 3.80 13.13
N GLU A 323 20.63 4.29 14.05
CA GLU A 323 22.09 4.15 13.98
C GLU A 323 22.66 3.36 15.16
N PRO A 324 23.65 2.47 14.92
CA PRO A 324 24.28 1.72 16.01
C PRO A 324 25.06 2.67 16.97
N PRO A 325 25.20 2.31 18.26
CA PRO A 325 24.82 1.03 18.86
C PRO A 325 23.34 0.96 19.29
N PHE A 326 22.70 -0.18 18.98
CA PHE A 326 21.34 -0.50 19.44
C PHE A 326 21.37 -1.05 20.88
N TYR A 327 20.39 -0.64 21.69
CA TYR A 327 20.27 -1.07 23.08
C TYR A 327 19.15 -2.09 23.23
N ARG A 328 19.50 -3.27 23.74
CA ARG A 328 18.53 -4.35 23.91
C ARG A 328 17.50 -4.04 24.99
N ASN A 329 16.27 -4.45 24.74
CA ASN A 329 15.23 -4.43 25.75
C ASN A 329 15.47 -5.54 26.79
N SER A 330 15.26 -5.21 28.06
CA SER A 330 15.42 -6.15 29.18
C SER A 330 14.13 -6.88 29.54
N ASP A 331 12.96 -6.34 29.19
CA ASP A 331 11.66 -6.96 29.48
C ASP A 331 11.27 -7.97 28.40
N THR A 332 11.92 -9.14 28.41
CA THR A 332 11.59 -10.26 27.51
C THR A 332 10.32 -11.01 27.90
N GLY A 333 9.81 -10.80 29.13
CA GLY A 333 8.68 -11.54 29.67
C GLY A 333 7.38 -11.27 28.91
N ARG A 334 7.10 -10.00 28.62
CA ARG A 334 5.92 -9.59 27.82
C ARG A 334 5.98 -10.11 26.40
N PHE A 335 7.12 -10.01 25.74
CA PHE A 335 7.31 -10.54 24.38
C PHE A 335 7.04 -12.03 24.33
N ASN A 336 7.60 -12.78 25.27
CA ASN A 336 7.38 -14.22 25.37
C ASN A 336 5.91 -14.54 25.62
N PHE A 337 5.24 -13.82 26.52
CA PHE A 337 3.81 -14.03 26.81
C PHE A 337 2.94 -13.76 25.57
N PHE A 338 2.98 -12.55 25.03
CA PHE A 338 2.11 -12.15 23.92
C PHE A 338 2.47 -12.84 22.61
N GLY A 339 3.76 -13.08 22.35
CA GLY A 339 4.21 -13.86 21.21
C GLY A 339 3.70 -15.30 21.28
N SER A 340 3.79 -15.93 22.46
CA SER A 340 3.23 -17.28 22.66
C SER A 340 1.71 -17.30 22.47
N GLU A 341 1.00 -16.32 23.03
CA GLU A 341 -0.45 -16.24 22.90
C GLU A 341 -0.89 -16.01 21.44
N LEU A 342 -0.17 -15.17 20.70
CA LEU A 342 -0.41 -14.95 19.27
C LEU A 342 -0.22 -16.23 18.45
N LEU A 343 0.87 -16.96 18.70
CA LEU A 343 1.13 -18.23 18.04
C LEU A 343 0.08 -19.30 18.40
N LYS A 344 -0.41 -19.32 19.66
CA LYS A 344 -1.48 -20.25 20.08
C LYS A 344 -2.80 -20.04 19.32
N ILE A 345 -3.10 -18.81 18.90
CA ILE A 345 -4.28 -18.53 18.08
C ILE A 345 -4.01 -18.66 16.56
N GLY A 346 -2.83 -19.16 16.17
CA GLY A 346 -2.44 -19.38 14.78
C GLY A 346 -1.98 -18.11 14.05
N GLY A 347 -1.59 -17.08 14.80
CA GLY A 347 -0.96 -15.88 14.24
C GLY A 347 0.51 -16.09 13.89
N GLU A 348 1.12 -15.04 13.36
CA GLU A 348 2.50 -15.02 12.84
C GLU A 348 3.29 -13.90 13.52
N LEU A 349 4.62 -14.05 13.59
CA LEU A 349 5.52 -13.01 14.06
C LEU A 349 6.33 -12.45 12.90
N SER A 350 6.39 -11.12 12.82
CA SER A 350 7.17 -10.35 11.86
C SER A 350 8.10 -9.41 12.60
N LEU A 351 9.19 -9.04 11.95
CA LEU A 351 9.96 -7.85 12.34
C LEU A 351 9.20 -6.62 11.87
N HIS A 352 9.08 -5.60 12.72
CA HIS A 352 8.44 -4.34 12.37
C HIS A 352 9.27 -3.52 11.37
N GLY A 353 10.55 -3.35 11.67
CA GLY A 353 11.47 -2.60 10.82
C GLY A 353 12.78 -2.30 11.55
N TYR A 354 13.79 -1.87 10.78
CA TYR A 354 15.11 -1.53 11.33
C TYR A 354 15.10 -0.26 12.19
N ASN A 355 14.01 0.52 12.16
CA ASN A 355 13.84 1.74 12.93
C ASN A 355 13.36 1.52 14.37
N HIS A 356 13.11 0.27 14.76
CA HIS A 356 12.64 -0.11 16.09
C HIS A 356 13.52 -1.20 16.76
N MET A 357 14.81 -1.24 16.39
CA MET A 357 15.83 -2.21 16.85
C MET A 357 16.60 -1.73 18.09
#